data_AF-A0AAV4E7C6-F1
#
_entry.id   AF-A0AAV4E7C6-F1
#
_cell.length_a   1.000
_cell.length_b   1.000
_cell.length_c   1.000
_cell.angle_alpha   90.00
_cell.angle_beta   90.00
_cell.angle_gamma   90.00
#
_symmetry.space_group_name_H-M   'P 1'
#
loop_
_entity.id
_entity.type
_entity.pdbx_description
1 polymer ?
#
loop_
_entity_poly.entity_id
_entity_poly.type
_entity_poly.pdbx_seq_one_letter_code
_entity_poly.pdbx_strand_id
1 'polypeptide(L)'
;MNLIDDLLKEKIMIKVLSLGTIDNTPIGRMIVRTLLSVAEMERDMIIERTQAGKIFARQHNPDYKEGRPKRKKDSRNMAIFEYSNSHTVKEAAKAFNISPRTVQHIKKLFR
;
A
#
# COMPACT_ATOMS: atom_id res chain seq x y z
N MET A 1 -3.40 -4.15 -16.08
CA MET A 1 -3.55 -5.17 -17.15
C MET A 1 -4.81 -5.94 -16.85
N ASN A 2 -5.84 -5.78 -17.68
CA ASN A 2 -7.03 -6.62 -17.64
C ASN A 2 -6.76 -7.81 -18.55
N LEU A 3 -6.42 -8.97 -17.98
CA LEU A 3 -6.12 -10.21 -18.71
C LEU A 3 -7.16 -10.53 -19.79
N ILE A 4 -8.44 -10.28 -19.50
CA ILE A 4 -9.55 -10.51 -20.44
C ILE A 4 -9.41 -9.62 -21.69
N ASP A 5 -9.08 -8.35 -21.53
CA ASP A 5 -8.95 -7.40 -22.65
C ASP A 5 -7.77 -7.79 -23.56
N ASP A 6 -6.68 -8.27 -22.98
CA ASP A 6 -5.49 -8.68 -23.73
C ASP A 6 -5.77 -9.96 -24.55
N LEU A 7 -6.45 -10.94 -23.97
CA LEU A 7 -6.86 -12.16 -24.68
C LEU A 7 -7.87 -11.87 -25.82
N LEU A 8 -8.82 -10.96 -25.59
CA LEU A 8 -9.80 -10.58 -26.62
C LEU A 8 -9.16 -9.83 -27.80
N LYS A 9 -8.10 -9.04 -27.57
CA LYS A 9 -7.31 -8.40 -28.65
C LYS A 9 -6.59 -9.43 -29.52
N GLU A 10 -6.10 -10.49 -28.91
CA GLU A 10 -5.47 -11.62 -29.62
C GLU A 10 -6.50 -12.56 -30.29
N LYS A 11 -7.80 -12.20 -30.27
CA LYS A 11 -8.90 -13.00 -30.81
C LYS A 11 -9.06 -14.37 -30.14
N ILE A 12 -8.61 -14.49 -28.89
CA ILE A 12 -8.80 -15.68 -28.07
C ILE A 12 -10.20 -15.63 -27.45
N MET A 13 -10.97 -16.72 -27.59
CA MET A 13 -12.26 -16.88 -26.92
C MET A 13 -12.09 -17.58 -25.58
N ILE A 14 -12.70 -17.02 -24.54
CA ILE A 14 -12.67 -17.60 -23.19
C ILE A 14 -14.01 -18.27 -22.95
N LYS A 15 -14.01 -19.58 -22.68
CA LYS A 15 -15.22 -20.32 -22.31
C LYS A 15 -15.21 -20.62 -20.81
N VAL A 16 -16.16 -20.04 -20.10
CA VAL A 16 -16.40 -20.35 -18.69
C VAL A 16 -17.64 -21.23 -18.63
N LEU A 17 -17.48 -22.47 -18.17
CA LEU A 17 -18.55 -23.49 -18.21
C LEU A 17 -19.86 -23.02 -17.56
N SER A 18 -19.78 -22.22 -16.49
CA SER A 18 -20.95 -21.72 -15.75
C SER A 18 -21.47 -20.35 -16.22
N LEU A 19 -20.64 -19.53 -16.86
CA LEU A 19 -20.98 -18.14 -17.21
C LEU A 19 -21.20 -17.95 -18.72
N GLY A 20 -20.77 -18.90 -19.54
CA GLY A 20 -20.84 -18.85 -20.99
C GLY A 20 -19.53 -18.40 -21.64
N THR A 21 -19.66 -17.91 -22.88
CA THR A 21 -18.51 -17.51 -23.71
C THR A 21 -18.25 -16.01 -23.57
N ILE A 22 -17.01 -15.65 -23.26
CA ILE A 22 -16.51 -14.28 -23.28
C ILE A 22 -15.77 -14.07 -24.61
N ASP A 23 -16.34 -13.20 -25.43
CA ASP A 23 -15.88 -12.80 -26.75
C ASP A 23 -16.31 -11.35 -27.06
N ASN A 24 -16.06 -10.88 -28.29
CA ASN A 24 -16.45 -9.55 -28.75
C ASN A 24 -17.93 -9.45 -29.19
N THR A 25 -18.81 -10.39 -28.82
CA THR A 25 -20.26 -10.27 -29.07
C THR A 25 -20.94 -9.38 -28.01
N PRO A 26 -22.18 -8.92 -28.25
CA PRO A 26 -22.94 -8.20 -27.23
C PRO A 26 -23.09 -8.97 -25.91
N ILE A 27 -23.27 -10.30 -25.97
CA ILE A 27 -23.42 -11.17 -24.80
C ILE A 27 -22.08 -11.31 -24.06
N GLY A 28 -20.98 -11.58 -24.78
CA GLY A 28 -19.64 -11.65 -24.19
C GLY A 28 -19.26 -10.37 -23.46
N ARG A 29 -19.51 -9.20 -24.07
CA ARG A 29 -19.32 -7.90 -23.41
C ARG A 29 -20.21 -7.69 -22.19
N MET A 30 -21.45 -8.18 -22.21
CA MET A 30 -22.35 -8.12 -21.05
C MET A 30 -21.78 -8.92 -19.88
N ILE A 31 -21.34 -10.16 -20.11
CA ILE A 31 -20.73 -11.02 -19.08
C ILE A 31 -19.53 -10.34 -18.43
N VAL A 32 -18.63 -9.77 -19.25
CA VAL A 32 -17.45 -9.04 -18.75
C VAL A 32 -17.86 -7.86 -17.88
N ARG A 33 -18.83 -7.05 -18.32
CA ARG A 33 -19.32 -5.91 -17.53
C ARG A 33 -19.91 -6.36 -16.20
N THR A 34 -20.74 -7.40 -16.17
CA THR A 34 -21.28 -7.95 -14.94
C THR A 34 -20.18 -8.42 -13.99
N LEU A 35 -19.16 -9.12 -14.50
CA LEU A 35 -18.01 -9.55 -13.69
C LEU A 35 -17.22 -8.37 -13.12
N LEU A 36 -17.00 -7.32 -13.93
CA LEU A 36 -16.34 -6.09 -13.47
C LEU A 36 -17.16 -5.41 -12.38
N SER A 37 -18.49 -5.29 -12.53
CA SER A 37 -19.37 -4.70 -11.51
C SER A 37 -19.35 -5.49 -10.20
N VAL A 38 -19.34 -6.83 -10.26
CA VAL A 38 -19.20 -7.66 -9.05
C VAL A 38 -17.83 -7.44 -8.40
N ALA A 39 -16.75 -7.40 -9.18
CA ALA A 39 -15.41 -7.16 -8.66
C ALA A 39 -15.25 -5.77 -8.02
N GLU A 40 -15.91 -4.74 -8.56
CA GLU A 40 -16.00 -3.41 -7.95
C GLU A 40 -16.75 -3.46 -6.62
N MET A 41 -17.94 -4.06 -6.61
CA MET A 41 -18.76 -4.20 -5.39
C MET A 41 -18.01 -4.95 -4.28
N GLU A 42 -17.32 -6.05 -4.58
CA GLU A 42 -16.54 -6.80 -3.59
C GLU A 42 -15.37 -5.98 -3.05
N ARG A 43 -14.68 -5.22 -3.91
CA ARG A 43 -13.61 -4.32 -3.48
C ARG A 43 -14.14 -3.25 -2.54
N ASP A 44 -15.27 -2.63 -2.87
CA ASP A 44 -15.89 -1.62 -2.03
C ASP A 44 -16.34 -2.18 -0.68
N MET A 45 -16.92 -3.38 -0.67
CA MET A 45 -17.29 -4.07 0.57
C MET A 45 -16.08 -4.35 1.47
N ILE A 46 -14.93 -4.75 0.91
CA ILE A 46 -13.69 -4.93 1.69
C ILE A 46 -13.21 -3.60 2.27
N ILE A 47 -13.26 -2.52 1.49
CA ILE A 47 -12.86 -1.19 1.94
C ILE A 47 -13.76 -0.75 3.10
N GLU A 48 -15.08 -0.85 2.95
CA GLU A 48 -16.05 -0.48 3.99
C GLU A 48 -15.82 -1.27 5.28
N ARG A 49 -15.71 -2.61 5.19
CA ARG A 49 -15.48 -3.46 6.36
C ARG A 49 -14.16 -3.16 7.06
N THR A 50 -13.09 -2.92 6.31
CA THR A 50 -11.79 -2.57 6.90
C THR A 50 -11.80 -1.18 7.54
N GLN A 51 -12.49 -0.21 6.94
CA GLN A 51 -12.67 1.12 7.52
C GLN A 51 -13.50 1.06 8.81
N ALA A 52 -14.61 0.31 8.83
CA ALA A 52 -15.42 0.11 10.02
C ALA A 52 -14.58 -0.49 11.17
N GLY A 53 -13.78 -1.52 10.88
CA GLY A 53 -12.86 -2.11 11.85
C GLY A 53 -11.82 -1.11 12.39
N LYS A 54 -11.27 -0.25 11.50
CA LYS A 54 -10.34 0.82 11.92
C LYS A 54 -11.02 1.85 12.82
N ILE A 55 -12.23 2.29 12.48
CA ILE A 55 -13.00 3.24 13.30
C ILE A 55 -13.25 2.66 14.68
N PHE A 56 -13.69 1.39 14.74
CA PHE A 56 -13.88 0.69 16.00
C PHE A 56 -12.58 0.64 16.83
N ALA A 57 -11.46 0.26 16.23
CA ALA A 57 -10.16 0.22 16.91
C ALA A 57 -9.71 1.59 17.43
N ARG A 58 -9.91 2.67 16.66
CA ARG A 58 -9.61 4.05 17.10
C ARG A 58 -10.43 4.48 18.31
N GLN A 59 -11.68 4.05 18.41
CA GLN A 59 -12.58 4.41 19.50
C GLN A 59 -12.32 3.60 20.78
N HIS A 60 -11.95 2.33 20.65
CA HIS A 60 -11.90 1.39 21.78
C HIS A 60 -10.49 1.02 22.24
N ASN A 61 -9.45 1.33 21.45
CA ASN A 61 -8.07 1.06 21.84
C ASN A 61 -7.26 2.38 21.90
N PRO A 62 -6.95 2.89 23.10
CA PRO A 62 -6.16 4.11 23.29
C PRO A 62 -4.76 4.07 22.66
N ASP A 63 -4.18 2.88 22.50
CA ASP A 63 -2.86 2.67 21.92
C ASP A 63 -2.88 2.51 20.40
N TYR A 64 -4.06 2.41 19.78
CA TYR A 64 -4.18 2.26 18.34
C TYR A 64 -3.73 3.53 17.61
N LYS A 65 -2.73 3.38 16.73
CA LYS A 65 -2.21 4.46 15.88
C LYS A 65 -2.02 3.96 14.46
N GLU A 66 -2.46 4.76 13.50
CA GLU A 66 -2.27 4.46 12.09
C GLU A 66 -0.95 4.98 11.55
N GLY A 67 -0.47 4.34 10.50
CA GLY A 67 0.78 4.66 9.84
C GLY A 67 2.00 4.03 10.52
N ARG A 68 3.19 4.45 10.07
CA ARG A 68 4.44 3.92 10.59
C ARG A 68 4.65 4.39 12.04
N PRO A 69 5.03 3.50 12.98
CA PRO A 69 5.37 3.89 14.33
C PRO A 69 6.40 5.02 14.37
N LYS A 70 6.23 5.97 15.30
CA LYS A 70 7.19 7.06 15.51
C LYS A 70 8.58 6.47 15.79
N ARG A 71 9.62 7.10 15.22
CA ARG A 71 11.00 6.74 15.53
C ARG A 71 11.24 6.90 17.03
N LYS A 72 11.89 5.90 17.63
CA LYS A 72 12.18 5.86 19.06
C LYS A 72 13.55 6.45 19.34
N LYS A 73 13.77 6.92 20.57
CA LYS A 73 15.10 7.23 21.08
C LYS A 73 15.80 5.93 21.49
N ASP A 74 16.19 5.14 20.48
CA ASP A 74 16.94 3.90 20.67
C ASP A 74 18.46 4.15 20.60
N SER A 75 19.25 3.15 20.99
CA SER A 75 20.71 3.22 20.98
C SER A 75 21.27 3.55 19.59
N ARG A 76 20.65 3.04 18.53
CA ARG A 76 21.06 3.32 17.15
C ARG A 76 20.86 4.78 16.77
N ASN A 77 19.69 5.35 17.06
CA ASN A 77 19.39 6.75 16.75
C ASN A 77 20.19 7.70 17.65
N MET A 78 20.53 7.28 18.87
CA MET A 78 21.48 8.00 19.72
C MET A 78 22.88 8.04 19.10
N ALA A 79 23.42 6.89 18.65
CA ALA A 79 24.72 6.84 17.98
C ALA A 79 24.76 7.70 16.70
N ILE A 80 23.68 7.71 15.92
CA ILE A 80 23.55 8.58 14.74
C ILE A 80 23.55 10.07 15.16
N PHE A 81 22.84 10.40 16.23
CA PHE A 81 22.79 11.77 16.77
C PHE A 81 24.19 12.23 17.21
N GLU A 82 24.87 11.45 18.04
CA GLU A 82 26.22 11.75 18.54
C GLU A 82 27.22 11.90 17.39
N TYR A 83 27.23 10.97 16.43
CA TYR A 83 28.09 11.04 15.26
C TYR A 83 27.81 12.29 14.40
N SER A 84 26.55 12.72 14.30
CA SER A 84 26.15 13.91 13.56
C SER A 84 26.47 15.24 14.24
N ASN A 85 26.99 15.22 15.47
CA ASN A 85 27.48 16.41 16.17
C ASN A 85 28.93 16.73 15.80
N SER A 86 29.73 15.71 15.51
CA SER A 86 31.13 15.86 15.07
C SER A 86 31.31 15.80 13.54
N HIS A 87 30.33 15.28 12.80
CA HIS A 87 30.39 15.12 11.34
C HIS A 87 29.25 15.82 10.61
N THR A 88 29.41 16.05 9.31
CA THR A 88 28.35 16.59 8.48
C THR A 88 27.18 15.60 8.32
N VAL A 89 25.99 16.13 8.02
CA VAL A 89 24.80 15.32 7.77
C VAL A 89 25.00 14.32 6.64
N LYS A 90 25.78 14.67 5.60
CA LYS A 90 26.06 13.79 4.46
C LYS A 90 26.99 12.63 4.86
N GLU A 91 28.00 12.91 5.67
CA GLU A 91 28.92 11.88 6.18
C GLU A 91 28.21 10.92 7.12
N ALA A 92 27.39 11.44 8.05
CA ALA A 92 26.56 10.61 8.92
C ALA A 92 25.57 9.74 8.12
N ALA A 93 24.94 10.32 7.09
CA ALA A 93 24.03 9.57 6.21
C ALA A 93 24.75 8.40 5.52
N LYS A 94 25.96 8.64 5.01
CA LYS A 94 26.79 7.61 4.38
C LYS A 94 27.26 6.55 5.39
N ALA A 95 27.73 6.97 6.56
CA ALA A 95 28.24 6.07 7.61
C ALA A 95 27.17 5.10 8.13
N PHE A 96 25.93 5.57 8.30
CA PHE A 96 24.83 4.75 8.84
C PHE A 96 23.89 4.16 7.78
N ASN A 97 24.23 4.34 6.50
CA ASN A 97 23.44 3.91 5.34
C ASN A 97 21.96 4.34 5.43
N ILE A 98 21.73 5.64 5.64
CA ILE A 98 20.41 6.25 5.73
C ILE A 98 20.35 7.54 4.93
N SER A 99 19.14 8.03 4.64
CA SER A 99 19.01 9.30 3.94
C SER A 99 19.44 10.49 4.81
N PRO A 100 20.02 11.56 4.22
CA PRO A 100 20.34 12.80 4.93
C PRO A 100 19.14 13.39 5.69
N ARG A 101 17.93 13.25 5.13
CA ARG A 101 16.67 13.66 5.77
C ARG A 101 16.38 12.87 7.05
N THR A 102 16.74 11.58 7.08
CA THR A 102 16.61 10.75 8.29
C THR A 102 17.55 11.22 9.39
N VAL A 103 18.81 11.55 9.05
CA VAL A 103 19.77 12.12 10.01
C VAL A 103 19.24 13.44 10.57
N GLN A 104 18.76 14.35 9.72
CA GLN A 104 18.17 15.63 10.18
C GLN A 104 16.95 15.42 11.09
N HIS A 105 16.09 14.46 10.76
CA HIS A 105 14.95 14.11 11.59
C HIS A 105 15.39 13.55 12.95
N ILE A 106 16.43 12.71 12.99
CA ILE A 106 17.03 12.21 14.22
C ILE A 106 17.63 13.37 15.04
N LYS A 107 18.34 14.31 14.42
CA LYS A 107 18.83 15.51 15.12
C LYS A 107 17.69 16.30 15.79
N LYS A 108 16.54 16.44 15.12
CA LYS A 108 15.34 17.08 15.69
C LYS A 108 14.67 16.24 16.79
N LEU A 109 14.86 14.93 16.81
CA LEU A 109 14.28 14.03 17.81
C LEU A 109 15.03 14.12 19.16
N PHE A 110 16.35 14.32 19.11
CA PHE A 110 17.22 14.38 20.29
C PHE A 110 17.57 15.80 20.75
N ARG A 111 17.39 16.81 19.88
CA ARG A 111 17.39 18.22 20.27
C ARG A 111 16.16 18.55 21.11
#